data_AF-A0A7U9RV25-F1
#
_entry.id   AF-A0A7U9RV25-F1
#
_cell.length_a   1.000
_cell.length_b   1.000
_cell.length_c   1.000
_cell.angle_alpha   90.00
_cell.angle_beta   90.00
_cell.angle_gamma   90.00
#
_symmetry.space_group_name_H-M   'P 1'
#
loop_
_entity.id
_entity.type
_entity.pdbx_description
1 polymer ?
#
loop_
_entity_poly.entity_id
_entity_poly.type
_entity_poly.pdbx_seq_one_letter_code
_entity_poly.pdbx_strand_id
1 'polypeptide(L)'
;MSKNNRKITTVLFMVGIVFFASACQSKTEKMPSQQESLESIEQTTTEQTSINVPDTTEQIAVYAGPGTDYLSLGTIDKKAIEKVIKIESDWAEIESDEKRGYVLQNEVAELCTDNLIRLVDKINEETQTYPVYEKINTEMTLFQDTTIYNHPYKSSSSELLNAGETVTIIFPETSSIEMFVQIEQNQNGIKKRYYASVLELLSMKHPLLNFDSVKETNAIVSYNGTAYYSSSGEAGNTPEDWKKEQEIPISETGFHTPINITSIVKSYNRNDEIMAGKFGLRIPQDLQLKNASAKNTISSNMDNVIEYLFESKLPLTQDAKDVLNLTVELQTYQNENRIVLKAGETLESIFGQKPLLLREYIASQMDLTNEEAAKEEDALLKSMYPRLEQNETYHMEITFSDEYNESDKGYYLVIDKELHVYALPIIHGATSLNINSGETYGKYATYGENATWDFAACMMQLDDESAMSILKLLTENGFEIQGVQ
;
A
#
# COMPACT_ATOMS: atom_id res chain seq x y z
N MET A 1 27.34 -50.54 33.73
CA MET A 1 25.94 -50.93 33.50
C MET A 1 25.07 -49.69 33.64
N SER A 2 24.07 -49.36 32.87
CA SER A 2 23.58 -49.77 31.55
C SER A 2 22.40 -48.81 31.29
N LYS A 3 22.42 -48.10 30.15
CA LYS A 3 21.28 -47.60 29.37
C LYS A 3 20.03 -47.13 30.13
N ASN A 4 19.68 -45.86 29.95
CA ASN A 4 18.33 -45.56 29.46
C ASN A 4 18.32 -44.28 28.63
N ASN A 5 18.47 -44.47 27.32
CA ASN A 5 18.14 -43.48 26.29
C ASN A 5 16.61 -43.36 26.23
N ARG A 6 16.04 -42.23 26.65
CA ARG A 6 14.73 -41.81 26.14
C ARG A 6 14.96 -40.91 24.94
N LYS A 7 14.86 -41.52 23.75
CA LYS A 7 14.65 -40.81 22.50
C LYS A 7 13.35 -40.03 22.63
N ILE A 8 13.43 -38.71 22.66
CA ILE A 8 12.28 -37.85 22.39
C ILE A 8 12.15 -37.87 20.87
N THR A 9 11.14 -38.61 20.39
CA THR A 9 10.71 -38.59 19.01
C THR A 9 10.11 -37.20 18.76
N THR A 10 10.85 -36.33 18.09
CA THR A 10 10.31 -35.13 17.46
C THR A 10 9.29 -35.60 16.42
N VAL A 11 8.02 -35.55 16.78
CA VAL A 11 6.92 -35.58 15.80
C VAL A 11 6.95 -34.21 15.14
N LEU A 12 7.63 -34.15 13.99
CA LEU A 12 7.51 -33.03 13.07
C LEU A 12 6.07 -33.08 12.53
N PHE A 13 5.16 -32.33 13.14
CA PHE A 13 3.89 -32.01 12.50
C PHE A 13 4.24 -31.06 11.35
N MET A 14 4.56 -31.61 10.17
CA MET A 14 4.35 -30.88 8.93
C MET A 14 2.85 -30.61 8.87
N VAL A 15 2.44 -29.38 9.22
CA VAL A 15 1.21 -28.83 8.69
C VAL A 15 1.50 -28.62 7.21
N GLY A 16 1.25 -29.67 6.42
CA GLY A 16 1.13 -29.54 4.99
C GLY A 16 -0.04 -28.59 4.75
N ILE A 17 0.29 -27.35 4.42
CA ILE A 17 -0.69 -26.43 3.83
C ILE A 17 -1.07 -27.10 2.50
N VAL A 18 -2.31 -27.60 2.47
CA VAL A 18 -2.94 -28.09 1.27
C VAL A 18 -3.04 -26.90 0.33
N PHE A 19 -2.17 -26.88 -0.68
CA PHE A 19 -2.40 -26.10 -1.87
C PHE A 19 -3.75 -26.53 -2.44
N PHE A 20 -4.75 -25.65 -2.45
CA PHE A 20 -5.78 -25.73 -3.47
C PHE A 20 -5.17 -25.17 -4.76
N ALA A 21 -4.29 -25.96 -5.38
CA ALA A 21 -4.22 -25.93 -6.82
C ALA A 21 -5.52 -26.60 -7.29
N SER A 22 -6.40 -25.83 -7.90
CA SER A 22 -7.48 -26.39 -8.72
C SER A 22 -6.80 -27.09 -9.91
N ALA A 23 -6.40 -28.35 -9.69
CA ALA A 23 -5.97 -29.23 -10.76
C ALA A 23 -7.23 -29.85 -11.37
N CYS A 24 -7.49 -29.55 -12.65
CA CYS A 24 -8.51 -30.24 -13.43
C CYS A 24 -8.15 -31.73 -13.49
N GLN A 25 -8.97 -32.57 -12.85
CA GLN A 25 -8.92 -34.01 -13.05
C GLN A 25 -9.58 -34.35 -14.39
N SER A 26 -8.81 -34.92 -15.31
CA SER A 26 -9.34 -35.55 -16.52
C SER A 26 -10.30 -36.69 -16.13
N LYS A 27 -11.57 -36.62 -16.55
CA LYS A 27 -12.50 -37.75 -16.43
C LYS A 27 -12.02 -38.90 -17.31
N THR A 28 -11.57 -39.98 -16.69
CA THR A 28 -11.40 -41.27 -17.36
C THR A 28 -12.77 -41.92 -17.53
N GLU A 29 -13.26 -42.05 -18.77
CA GLU A 29 -14.44 -42.85 -19.06
C GLU A 29 -14.14 -44.34 -18.87
N LYS A 30 -15.00 -45.01 -18.09
CA LYS A 30 -15.00 -46.46 -17.89
C LYS A 30 -15.63 -47.14 -19.11
N MET A 31 -14.93 -48.09 -19.73
CA MET A 31 -15.54 -49.18 -20.50
C MET A 31 -15.59 -50.48 -19.66
N PRO A 32 -16.61 -51.34 -19.86
CA PRO A 32 -16.92 -52.43 -18.96
C PRO A 32 -16.11 -53.71 -19.24
N SER A 33 -16.00 -54.51 -18.19
CA SER A 33 -15.31 -55.80 -18.09
C SER A 33 -15.86 -56.89 -19.02
N GLN A 34 -14.95 -57.66 -19.62
CA GLN A 34 -15.12 -59.10 -19.83
C GLN A 34 -13.83 -59.85 -19.46
N GLN A 35 -14.02 -61.07 -18.99
CA GLN A 35 -13.11 -61.92 -18.21
C GLN A 35 -12.72 -63.15 -19.03
N GLU A 36 -11.56 -63.75 -18.69
CA GLU A 36 -11.00 -65.04 -19.17
C GLU A 36 -10.30 -65.01 -20.55
N SER A 37 -9.14 -65.62 -20.83
CA SER A 37 -8.32 -66.65 -20.17
C SER A 37 -6.91 -66.66 -20.80
N LEU A 38 -5.95 -67.30 -20.14
CA LEU A 38 -4.54 -67.49 -20.56
C LEU A 38 -4.42 -68.36 -21.82
N GLU A 39 -3.57 -67.96 -22.77
CA GLU A 39 -2.67 -68.87 -23.50
C GLU A 39 -1.54 -68.11 -24.23
N SER A 40 -0.38 -68.75 -24.27
CA SER A 40 0.91 -68.27 -24.74
C SER A 40 1.18 -68.60 -26.22
N ILE A 41 2.00 -67.78 -26.90
CA ILE A 41 3.11 -68.12 -27.82
C ILE A 41 3.19 -67.20 -29.06
N GLU A 42 4.35 -66.52 -29.12
CA GLU A 42 5.20 -66.12 -30.25
C GLU A 42 4.76 -65.20 -31.41
N GLN A 43 5.78 -64.43 -31.81
CA GLN A 43 5.87 -63.38 -32.81
C GLN A 43 5.45 -63.80 -34.22
N THR A 44 4.77 -62.90 -34.93
CA THR A 44 5.09 -62.65 -36.34
C THR A 44 4.76 -61.20 -36.71
N THR A 45 5.78 -60.49 -37.17
CA THR A 45 5.78 -59.10 -37.61
C THR A 45 5.16 -58.94 -39.01
N THR A 46 4.79 -57.70 -39.35
CA THR A 46 4.52 -57.09 -40.67
C THR A 46 3.15 -57.39 -41.31
N GLU A 47 2.28 -56.46 -41.71
CA GLU A 47 2.39 -55.02 -42.07
C GLU A 47 1.09 -54.29 -41.68
N GLN A 48 1.18 -53.09 -41.08
CA GLN A 48 0.06 -52.14 -41.01
C GLN A 48 0.42 -50.89 -41.81
N THR A 49 -0.39 -50.65 -42.84
CA THR A 49 -0.40 -49.49 -43.70
C THR A 49 -0.54 -48.23 -42.84
N SER A 50 0.48 -47.37 -42.85
CA SER A 50 0.45 -46.09 -42.17
C SER A 50 -0.61 -45.19 -42.82
N ILE A 51 -1.71 -44.96 -42.12
CA ILE A 51 -2.63 -43.86 -42.43
C ILE A 51 -1.92 -42.61 -41.94
N ASN A 52 -1.30 -41.86 -42.86
CA ASN A 52 -0.91 -40.48 -42.59
C ASN A 52 -2.18 -39.66 -42.40
N VAL A 53 -2.57 -39.44 -41.14
CA VAL A 53 -3.49 -38.36 -40.80
C VAL A 53 -2.68 -37.07 -40.93
N PRO A 54 -3.03 -36.16 -41.85
CA PRO A 54 -2.36 -34.87 -41.90
C PRO A 54 -2.69 -34.12 -40.60
N ASP A 55 -1.68 -33.81 -39.81
CA ASP A 55 -1.79 -32.94 -38.65
C ASP A 55 -1.98 -31.50 -39.18
N THR A 56 -3.20 -31.18 -39.60
CA THR A 56 -3.58 -29.81 -39.92
C THR A 56 -3.65 -29.04 -38.61
N THR A 57 -2.58 -28.32 -38.30
CA THR A 57 -2.53 -27.39 -37.18
C THR A 57 -3.49 -26.24 -37.48
N GLU A 58 -4.58 -26.14 -36.72
CA GLU A 58 -5.50 -25.00 -36.80
C GLU A 58 -4.78 -23.77 -36.25
N GLN A 59 -4.33 -22.89 -37.15
CA GLN A 59 -3.70 -21.63 -36.81
C GLN A 59 -4.75 -20.57 -36.53
N ILE A 60 -4.66 -19.91 -35.38
CA ILE A 60 -5.59 -18.86 -34.95
C ILE A 60 -4.86 -17.54 -34.73
N ALA A 61 -5.52 -16.44 -35.07
CA ALA A 61 -4.93 -15.09 -34.91
C ALA A 61 -4.97 -14.65 -33.45
N VAL A 62 -3.86 -14.07 -33.00
CA VAL A 62 -3.67 -13.58 -31.63
C VAL A 62 -3.48 -12.07 -31.64
N TYR A 63 -4.11 -11.38 -30.68
CA TYR A 63 -4.08 -9.92 -30.54
C TYR A 63 -3.64 -9.52 -29.13
N ALA A 64 -3.18 -8.29 -28.96
CA ALA A 64 -2.74 -7.78 -27.67
C ALA A 64 -3.87 -7.22 -26.78
N GLY A 65 -5.14 -7.50 -27.13
CA GLY A 65 -6.34 -7.12 -26.37
C GLY A 65 -7.61 -7.58 -27.09
N PRO A 66 -8.80 -7.37 -26.50
CA PRO A 66 -10.08 -7.92 -26.96
C PRO A 66 -10.65 -7.14 -28.15
N GLY A 67 -10.02 -7.28 -29.32
CA GLY A 67 -10.46 -6.61 -30.54
C GLY A 67 -9.44 -6.68 -31.66
N THR A 68 -9.89 -6.48 -32.90
CA THR A 68 -9.00 -6.37 -34.06
C THR A 68 -8.38 -4.99 -34.23
N ASP A 69 -8.79 -4.01 -33.40
CA ASP A 69 -8.15 -2.70 -33.24
C ASP A 69 -6.89 -2.75 -32.35
N TYR A 70 -6.64 -3.88 -31.69
CA TYR A 70 -5.41 -4.14 -30.95
C TYR A 70 -4.31 -4.66 -31.87
N LEU A 71 -3.05 -4.47 -31.44
CA LEU A 71 -1.89 -4.97 -32.16
C LEU A 71 -2.01 -6.48 -32.41
N SER A 72 -1.89 -6.90 -33.67
CA SER A 72 -1.78 -8.32 -34.02
C SER A 72 -0.43 -8.86 -33.57
N LEU A 73 -0.46 -9.94 -32.79
CA LEU A 73 0.71 -10.67 -32.30
C LEU A 73 1.10 -11.85 -33.20
N GLY A 74 0.37 -12.06 -34.30
CA GLY A 74 0.58 -13.14 -35.25
C GLY A 74 -0.45 -14.25 -35.11
N THR A 75 -0.04 -15.49 -35.38
CA THR A 75 -0.88 -16.68 -35.23
C THR A 75 -0.20 -17.72 -34.35
N ILE A 76 -0.99 -18.53 -33.65
CA ILE A 76 -0.53 -19.68 -32.89
C ILE A 76 -1.27 -20.94 -33.32
N ASP A 77 -0.66 -22.10 -33.06
CA ASP A 77 -1.40 -23.37 -33.12
C ASP A 77 -2.41 -23.40 -31.96
N LYS A 78 -3.66 -23.71 -32.26
CA LYS A 78 -4.72 -23.89 -31.26
C LYS A 78 -4.36 -24.90 -30.17
N LYS A 79 -3.52 -25.90 -30.47
CA LYS A 79 -3.00 -26.86 -29.48
C LYS A 79 -1.93 -26.30 -28.55
N ALA A 80 -1.31 -25.18 -28.91
CA ALA A 80 -0.30 -24.49 -28.10
C ALA A 80 -0.93 -23.60 -27.01
N ILE A 81 -2.26 -23.51 -26.95
CA ILE A 81 -2.96 -22.82 -25.87
C ILE A 81 -2.84 -23.68 -24.62
N GLU A 82 -2.11 -23.18 -23.64
CA GLU A 82 -1.88 -23.87 -22.37
C GLU A 82 -3.06 -23.65 -21.42
N LYS A 83 -3.63 -22.43 -21.45
CA LYS A 83 -4.69 -22.02 -20.53
C LYS A 83 -5.54 -20.89 -21.09
N VAL A 84 -6.83 -20.92 -20.80
CA VAL A 84 -7.72 -19.75 -20.92
C VAL A 84 -7.76 -19.03 -19.57
N ILE A 85 -7.40 -17.75 -19.57
CA ILE A 85 -7.29 -16.94 -18.35
C ILE A 85 -8.60 -16.24 -18.02
N LYS A 86 -9.21 -15.59 -19.02
CA LYS A 86 -10.49 -14.87 -18.88
C LYS A 86 -11.20 -14.70 -20.22
N ILE A 87 -12.51 -14.46 -20.15
CA ILE A 87 -13.35 -14.10 -21.29
C ILE A 87 -13.81 -12.65 -21.14
N GLU A 88 -13.62 -11.85 -22.18
CA GLU A 88 -14.08 -10.47 -22.30
C GLU A 88 -14.91 -10.31 -23.58
N SER A 89 -16.23 -10.33 -23.45
CA SER A 89 -17.16 -10.36 -24.60
C SER A 89 -16.84 -11.55 -25.52
N ASP A 90 -16.62 -11.31 -26.82
CA ASP A 90 -16.34 -12.36 -27.82
C ASP A 90 -14.86 -12.82 -27.84
N TRP A 91 -14.04 -12.34 -26.89
CA TRP A 91 -12.60 -12.60 -26.85
C TRP A 91 -12.20 -13.38 -25.59
N ALA A 92 -11.19 -14.23 -25.73
CA ALA A 92 -10.57 -14.97 -24.65
C ALA A 92 -9.10 -14.53 -24.49
N GLU A 93 -8.72 -14.10 -23.30
CA GLU A 93 -7.29 -14.00 -22.93
C GLU A 93 -6.76 -15.40 -22.64
N ILE A 94 -5.66 -15.75 -23.29
CA ILE A 94 -5.02 -17.06 -23.21
C ILE A 94 -3.57 -16.92 -22.81
N GLU A 95 -3.00 -18.02 -22.32
CA GLU A 95 -1.56 -18.20 -22.10
C GLU A 95 -1.03 -19.26 -23.08
N SER A 96 0.06 -18.93 -23.77
CA SER A 96 0.74 -19.79 -24.73
C SER A 96 2.21 -19.40 -24.82
N ASP A 97 3.13 -20.35 -24.67
CA ASP A 97 4.58 -20.13 -24.69
C ASP A 97 5.02 -19.00 -23.73
N GLU A 98 4.48 -19.00 -22.50
CA GLU A 98 4.70 -17.97 -21.47
C GLU A 98 4.29 -16.53 -21.86
N LYS A 99 3.50 -16.39 -22.93
CA LYS A 99 2.95 -15.11 -23.39
C LYS A 99 1.44 -15.08 -23.21
N ARG A 100 0.91 -13.89 -22.96
CA ARG A 100 -0.53 -13.64 -22.99
C ARG A 100 -0.95 -12.97 -24.29
N GLY A 101 -2.14 -13.34 -24.75
CA GLY A 101 -2.75 -12.79 -25.94
C GLY A 101 -4.25 -13.07 -25.98
N TYR A 102 -4.94 -12.45 -26.92
CA TYR A 102 -6.39 -12.53 -27.07
C TYR A 102 -6.74 -13.21 -28.38
N VAL A 103 -7.64 -14.19 -28.30
CA VAL A 103 -8.21 -14.92 -29.44
C VAL A 103 -9.72 -14.85 -29.40
N LEU A 104 -10.40 -15.15 -30.50
CA LEU A 104 -11.86 -15.26 -30.48
C LEU A 104 -12.29 -16.41 -29.57
N GLN A 105 -13.30 -16.19 -28.74
CA GLN A 105 -13.76 -17.16 -27.75
C GLN A 105 -14.18 -18.51 -28.38
N ASN A 106 -14.74 -18.49 -29.59
CA ASN A 106 -15.14 -19.71 -30.29
C ASN A 106 -13.95 -20.56 -30.80
N GLU A 107 -12.73 -20.03 -30.74
CA GLU A 107 -11.50 -20.72 -31.13
C GLU A 107 -10.81 -21.48 -30.00
N VAL A 108 -11.34 -21.43 -28.77
CA VAL A 108 -10.81 -22.16 -27.60
C VAL A 108 -11.73 -23.32 -27.21
N ALA A 109 -11.14 -24.52 -27.12
CA ALA A 109 -11.87 -25.79 -26.96
C ALA A 109 -12.37 -26.06 -25.53
N GLU A 110 -11.75 -25.44 -24.52
CA GLU A 110 -12.18 -25.49 -23.13
C GLU A 110 -12.27 -24.07 -22.57
N LEU A 111 -13.49 -23.60 -22.36
CA LEU A 111 -13.71 -22.42 -21.55
C LEU A 111 -13.43 -22.85 -20.11
N CYS A 112 -12.35 -22.32 -19.50
CA CYS A 112 -12.27 -22.30 -18.05
C CYS A 112 -13.54 -21.60 -17.54
N THR A 113 -14.51 -22.38 -17.06
CA THR A 113 -15.65 -21.86 -16.31
C THR A 113 -15.18 -21.50 -14.91
N ASP A 114 -14.24 -20.58 -14.79
CA ASP A 114 -14.21 -19.78 -13.59
C ASP A 114 -15.42 -18.86 -13.70
N ASN A 115 -16.46 -19.16 -12.91
CA ASN A 115 -17.70 -18.38 -12.79
C ASN A 115 -17.48 -16.96 -12.22
N LEU A 116 -16.31 -16.37 -12.43
CA LEU A 116 -16.13 -14.93 -12.28
C LEU A 116 -16.63 -14.29 -13.58
N ILE A 117 -17.94 -14.03 -13.61
CA ILE A 117 -18.48 -12.94 -14.44
C ILE A 117 -17.78 -11.68 -13.92
N ARG A 118 -16.71 -11.26 -14.62
CA ARG A 118 -16.05 -9.99 -14.34
C ARG A 118 -16.78 -8.93 -15.12
N LEU A 119 -17.91 -8.51 -14.56
CA LEU A 119 -18.52 -7.25 -14.92
C LEU A 119 -17.46 -6.16 -14.74
N VAL A 120 -17.26 -5.34 -15.77
CA VAL A 120 -16.83 -3.96 -15.53
C VAL A 120 -18.00 -3.31 -14.82
N ASP A 121 -18.09 -3.53 -13.51
CA ASP A 121 -19.06 -2.81 -12.71
C ASP A 121 -18.67 -1.33 -12.78
N LYS A 122 -19.64 -0.47 -13.11
CA LYS A 122 -19.58 0.90 -12.61
C LYS A 122 -19.54 0.73 -11.10
N ILE A 123 -18.39 1.03 -10.50
CA ILE A 123 -18.23 1.01 -9.05
C ILE A 123 -19.32 1.91 -8.50
N ASN A 124 -20.33 1.33 -7.85
CA ASN A 124 -21.25 2.09 -7.02
C ASN A 124 -20.40 2.59 -5.84
N GLU A 125 -20.47 3.88 -5.60
CA GLU A 125 -19.60 4.69 -4.71
C GLU A 125 -19.52 4.22 -3.24
N GLU A 126 -20.13 3.10 -2.87
CA GLU A 126 -20.40 2.70 -1.48
C GLU A 126 -19.59 1.50 -0.97
N THR A 127 -18.60 0.99 -1.72
CA THR A 127 -17.63 0.01 -1.17
C THR A 127 -16.21 0.53 -1.31
N GLN A 128 -15.52 0.71 -0.19
CA GLN A 128 -14.17 1.27 -0.12
C GLN A 128 -13.19 0.34 -0.86
N THR A 129 -12.96 0.65 -2.13
CA THR A 129 -12.18 -0.16 -3.08
C THR A 129 -10.72 0.33 -3.10
N TYR A 130 -9.75 -0.52 -3.48
CA TYR A 130 -8.34 -0.06 -3.54
C TYR A 130 -8.20 1.11 -4.55
N PRO A 131 -7.25 2.06 -4.43
CA PRO A 131 -7.15 3.25 -5.28
C PRO A 131 -6.90 2.85 -6.74
N VAL A 132 -6.29 1.69 -6.95
CA VAL A 132 -6.19 1.06 -8.27
C VAL A 132 -7.57 0.70 -8.80
N TYR A 133 -8.47 0.17 -7.96
CA TYR A 133 -9.86 -0.10 -8.33
C TYR A 133 -10.63 1.18 -8.59
N GLU A 134 -10.46 2.24 -7.78
CA GLU A 134 -11.04 3.56 -8.07
C GLU A 134 -10.56 4.14 -9.40
N LYS A 135 -9.32 3.78 -9.81
CA LYS A 135 -8.73 4.19 -11.08
C LYS A 135 -8.97 3.19 -12.23
N ILE A 136 -9.75 2.13 -12.03
CA ILE A 136 -10.12 1.22 -13.13
C ILE A 136 -10.85 2.02 -14.21
N ASN A 137 -10.47 1.79 -15.46
CA ASN A 137 -10.90 2.50 -16.66
C ASN A 137 -10.59 4.01 -16.65
N THR A 138 -9.65 4.44 -15.81
CA THR A 138 -9.16 5.82 -15.80
C THR A 138 -7.83 5.91 -16.54
N GLU A 139 -7.72 6.89 -17.45
CA GLU A 139 -6.45 7.23 -18.10
C GLU A 139 -5.55 8.00 -17.13
N MET A 140 -4.27 7.67 -17.11
CA MET A 140 -3.26 8.38 -16.33
C MET A 140 -1.98 8.60 -17.14
N THR A 141 -1.30 9.70 -16.86
CA THR A 141 0.03 9.99 -17.38
C THR A 141 1.09 9.41 -16.45
N LEU A 142 2.07 8.71 -17.02
CA LEU A 142 3.18 8.14 -16.27
C LEU A 142 4.10 9.25 -15.75
N PHE A 143 4.38 9.21 -14.44
CA PHE A 143 5.24 10.20 -13.79
C PHE A 143 6.73 9.94 -14.07
N GLN A 144 7.13 8.67 -14.16
CA GLN A 144 8.49 8.23 -14.50
C GLN A 144 8.44 7.05 -15.48
N ASP A 145 9.61 6.68 -16.00
CA ASP A 145 9.74 5.49 -16.83
C ASP A 145 9.25 4.24 -16.07
N THR A 146 8.38 3.47 -16.70
CA THR A 146 7.69 2.33 -16.08
C THR A 146 8.00 1.05 -16.85
N THR A 147 8.52 0.05 -16.14
CA THR A 147 8.68 -1.28 -16.72
C THR A 147 7.32 -1.94 -16.86
N ILE A 148 7.02 -2.38 -18.08
CA ILE A 148 5.80 -3.10 -18.42
C ILE A 148 6.16 -4.50 -18.88
N TYR A 149 5.26 -5.43 -18.66
CA TYR A 149 5.47 -6.86 -18.79
C TYR A 149 4.39 -7.48 -19.66
N ASN A 150 4.75 -8.53 -20.40
CA ASN A 150 3.77 -9.32 -21.16
C ASN A 150 2.98 -10.29 -20.26
N HIS A 151 3.44 -10.50 -19.02
CA HIS A 151 2.76 -11.31 -18.01
C HIS A 151 2.90 -10.65 -16.62
N PRO A 152 1.96 -10.81 -15.67
CA PRO A 152 2.04 -10.26 -14.30
C PRO A 152 3.11 -10.91 -13.39
N TYR A 153 4.36 -11.01 -13.87
CA TYR A 153 5.55 -11.33 -13.07
C TYR A 153 6.83 -10.78 -13.71
N LYS A 154 7.82 -10.44 -12.88
CA LYS A 154 9.03 -9.71 -13.29
C LYS A 154 9.99 -10.48 -14.19
N SER A 155 9.91 -11.81 -14.20
CA SER A 155 10.75 -12.65 -15.07
C SER A 155 10.25 -12.75 -16.51
N SER A 156 9.07 -12.20 -16.83
CA SER A 156 8.55 -12.20 -18.20
C SER A 156 9.27 -11.16 -19.07
N SER A 157 9.07 -11.28 -20.39
CA SER A 157 9.50 -10.24 -21.34
C SER A 157 8.93 -8.90 -20.93
N SER A 158 9.81 -7.89 -20.91
CA SER A 158 9.47 -6.53 -20.51
C SER A 158 9.88 -5.49 -21.56
N GLU A 159 9.18 -4.38 -21.52
CA GLU A 159 9.40 -3.18 -22.31
C GLU A 159 9.38 -1.98 -21.34
N LEU A 160 9.90 -0.83 -21.76
CA LEU A 160 9.87 0.40 -20.96
C LEU A 160 8.89 1.38 -21.59
N LEU A 161 7.93 1.86 -20.81
CA LEU A 161 7.17 3.05 -21.16
C LEU A 161 7.84 4.27 -20.56
N ASN A 162 7.93 5.34 -21.32
CA ASN A 162 8.62 6.55 -20.90
C ASN A 162 7.70 7.42 -20.03
N ALA A 163 8.31 8.22 -19.15
CA ALA A 163 7.63 9.30 -18.45
C ALA A 163 6.86 10.20 -19.45
N GLY A 164 5.64 10.58 -19.09
CA GLY A 164 4.75 11.40 -19.92
C GLY A 164 3.85 10.62 -20.89
N GLU A 165 4.07 9.33 -21.12
CA GLU A 165 3.10 8.50 -21.87
C GLU A 165 1.81 8.29 -21.05
N THR A 166 0.67 8.07 -21.73
CA THR A 166 -0.62 7.79 -21.08
C THR A 166 -1.00 6.32 -21.19
N VAL A 167 -1.62 5.81 -20.13
CA VAL A 167 -2.14 4.44 -20.04
C VAL A 167 -3.47 4.43 -19.30
N THR A 168 -4.32 3.46 -19.62
CA THR A 168 -5.58 3.21 -18.90
C THR A 168 -5.42 1.99 -18.03
N ILE A 169 -5.73 2.08 -16.73
CA ILE A 169 -5.76 0.92 -15.83
C ILE A 169 -7.00 0.10 -16.14
N ILE A 170 -6.85 -1.17 -16.50
CA ILE A 170 -7.97 -2.03 -16.89
C ILE A 170 -8.41 -2.91 -15.73
N PHE A 171 -7.48 -3.67 -15.15
CA PHE A 171 -7.83 -4.67 -14.15
C PHE A 171 -6.66 -5.00 -13.22
N PRO A 172 -6.87 -5.07 -11.90
CA PRO A 172 -5.84 -5.51 -10.96
C PRO A 172 -5.65 -7.03 -11.01
N GLU A 173 -4.40 -7.47 -11.09
CA GLU A 173 -4.01 -8.88 -10.98
C GLU A 173 -3.23 -9.10 -9.68
N THR A 174 -3.85 -9.84 -8.76
CA THR A 174 -3.21 -10.22 -7.50
C THR A 174 -2.36 -11.46 -7.69
N SER A 175 -1.04 -11.35 -7.53
CA SER A 175 -0.20 -12.52 -7.21
C SER A 175 -0.05 -12.67 -5.70
N SER A 176 0.46 -13.81 -5.24
CA SER A 176 0.69 -14.09 -3.82
C SER A 176 1.82 -13.24 -3.19
N ILE A 177 2.60 -12.50 -3.99
CA ILE A 177 3.82 -11.82 -3.53
C ILE A 177 3.84 -10.33 -3.96
N GLU A 178 3.32 -9.99 -5.14
CA GLU A 178 3.31 -8.62 -5.69
C GLU A 178 2.02 -8.38 -6.50
N MET A 179 1.44 -7.18 -6.41
CA MET A 179 0.25 -6.84 -7.22
C MET A 179 0.69 -6.22 -8.54
N PHE A 180 0.16 -6.78 -9.61
CA PHE A 180 0.25 -6.22 -10.94
C PHE A 180 -1.09 -5.61 -11.33
N VAL A 181 -1.07 -4.74 -12.32
CA VAL A 181 -2.27 -4.25 -12.98
C VAL A 181 -2.13 -4.44 -14.47
N GLN A 182 -3.18 -4.91 -15.11
CA GLN A 182 -3.30 -4.84 -16.54
C GLN A 182 -3.59 -3.39 -16.92
N ILE A 183 -2.80 -2.88 -17.85
CA ILE A 183 -2.92 -1.55 -18.41
C ILE A 183 -3.12 -1.64 -19.92
N GLU A 184 -3.77 -0.64 -20.49
CA GLU A 184 -3.93 -0.47 -21.93
C GLU A 184 -3.22 0.80 -22.37
N GLN A 185 -2.41 0.67 -23.41
CA GLN A 185 -1.74 1.78 -24.06
C GLN A 185 -2.29 1.94 -25.47
N ASN A 186 -2.54 3.19 -25.89
CA ASN A 186 -2.92 3.52 -27.26
C ASN A 186 -1.81 4.32 -27.93
N GLN A 187 -1.09 3.71 -28.87
CA GLN A 187 -0.07 4.37 -29.66
C GLN A 187 -0.54 4.50 -31.11
N ASN A 188 -0.74 5.74 -31.56
CA ASN A 188 -1.15 6.05 -32.94
C ASN A 188 -2.44 5.33 -33.40
N GLY A 189 -3.38 5.09 -32.50
CA GLY A 189 -4.64 4.39 -32.79
C GLY A 189 -4.56 2.87 -32.72
N ILE A 190 -3.38 2.30 -32.41
CA ILE A 190 -3.20 0.87 -32.16
C ILE A 190 -3.12 0.66 -30.65
N LYS A 191 -4.00 -0.20 -30.13
CA LYS A 191 -4.04 -0.53 -28.70
C LYS A 191 -3.18 -1.76 -28.38
N LYS A 192 -2.56 -1.76 -27.22
CA LYS A 192 -1.83 -2.91 -26.67
C LYS A 192 -2.03 -2.97 -25.16
N ARG A 193 -2.29 -4.17 -24.63
CA ARG A 193 -2.36 -4.41 -23.19
C ARG A 193 -1.05 -4.99 -22.66
N TYR A 194 -0.71 -4.57 -21.46
CA TYR A 194 0.47 -5.00 -20.72
C TYR A 194 0.16 -5.14 -19.23
N TYR A 195 1.15 -5.55 -18.46
CA TYR A 195 1.10 -5.59 -17.01
C TYR A 195 2.18 -4.70 -16.41
N ALA A 196 1.87 -3.99 -15.34
CA ALA A 196 2.86 -3.22 -14.59
C ALA A 196 2.73 -3.52 -13.09
N SER A 197 3.85 -3.50 -12.37
CA SER A 197 3.81 -3.50 -10.90
C SER A 197 3.11 -2.22 -10.45
N VAL A 198 2.19 -2.33 -9.49
CA VAL A 198 1.48 -1.16 -8.94
C VAL A 198 2.46 -0.12 -8.39
N LEU A 199 3.54 -0.59 -7.74
CA LEU A 199 4.59 0.26 -7.18
C LEU A 199 5.30 1.11 -8.24
N GLU A 200 5.59 0.51 -9.39
CA GLU A 200 6.30 1.18 -10.49
C GLU A 200 5.35 2.09 -11.26
N LEU A 201 4.17 1.59 -11.63
CA LEU A 201 3.17 2.34 -12.40
C LEU A 201 2.76 3.65 -11.70
N LEU A 202 2.52 3.57 -10.38
CA LEU A 202 2.13 4.73 -9.58
C LEU A 202 3.34 5.49 -9.02
N SER A 203 4.56 5.14 -9.45
CA SER A 203 5.82 5.81 -9.06
C SER A 203 6.02 5.94 -7.55
N MET A 204 5.58 4.92 -6.80
CA MET A 204 5.33 5.02 -5.35
C MET A 204 6.61 5.18 -4.52
N LYS A 205 7.78 4.91 -5.12
CA LYS A 205 9.08 5.10 -4.50
C LYS A 205 9.78 6.40 -4.90
N HIS A 206 9.22 7.15 -5.85
CA HIS A 206 9.90 8.32 -6.40
C HIS A 206 9.87 9.51 -5.42
N PRO A 207 11.02 10.12 -5.06
CA PRO A 207 11.11 11.22 -4.09
C PRO A 207 10.26 12.45 -4.39
N LEU A 208 10.11 12.77 -5.68
CA LEU A 208 9.33 13.91 -6.15
C LEU A 208 7.85 13.59 -6.41
N LEU A 209 7.41 12.37 -6.10
CA LEU A 209 6.00 12.01 -6.24
C LEU A 209 5.15 12.99 -5.40
N ASN A 210 4.35 13.81 -6.08
CA ASN A 210 3.51 14.89 -5.52
C ASN A 210 4.26 16.03 -4.82
N PHE A 211 5.56 16.19 -5.08
CA PHE A 211 6.33 17.30 -4.51
C PHE A 211 5.87 18.67 -5.05
N ASP A 212 5.25 18.73 -6.22
CA ASP A 212 4.62 19.97 -6.70
C ASP A 212 3.50 20.45 -5.76
N SER A 213 2.74 19.53 -5.16
CA SER A 213 1.76 19.87 -4.12
C SER A 213 2.41 20.54 -2.92
N VAL A 214 3.58 20.09 -2.51
CA VAL A 214 4.35 20.68 -1.41
C VAL A 214 4.77 22.11 -1.77
N LYS A 215 5.27 22.33 -2.99
CA LYS A 215 5.65 23.68 -3.46
C LYS A 215 4.45 24.64 -3.53
N GLU A 216 3.27 24.12 -3.82
CA GLU A 216 2.03 24.88 -3.90
C GLU A 216 1.54 25.36 -2.54
N THR A 217 1.81 24.63 -1.44
CA THR A 217 1.07 24.82 -0.17
C THR A 217 1.97 25.02 1.05
N ASN A 218 3.21 24.57 1.02
CA ASN A 218 4.13 24.66 2.15
C ASN A 218 5.04 25.90 2.07
N ALA A 219 5.53 26.35 3.23
CA ALA A 219 6.43 27.49 3.35
C ALA A 219 7.77 27.25 2.64
N ILE A 220 8.37 28.36 2.19
CA ILE A 220 9.76 28.39 1.75
C ILE A 220 10.61 28.93 2.91
N VAL A 221 11.57 28.13 3.34
CA VAL A 221 12.57 28.47 4.35
C VAL A 221 13.92 28.51 3.68
N SER A 222 14.62 29.65 3.76
CA SER A 222 15.94 29.82 3.17
C SER A 222 17.03 29.69 4.23
N TYR A 223 18.15 29.06 3.87
CA TYR A 223 19.32 28.93 4.74
C TYR A 223 20.58 29.07 3.89
N ASN A 224 21.51 29.94 4.29
CA ASN A 224 22.73 30.27 3.54
C ASN A 224 22.47 30.61 2.06
N GLY A 225 21.35 31.28 1.77
CA GLY A 225 20.96 31.70 0.41
C GLY A 225 20.30 30.62 -0.46
N THR A 226 20.11 29.39 0.05
CA THR A 226 19.37 28.33 -0.65
C THR A 226 17.95 28.24 -0.11
N ALA A 227 16.96 28.16 -0.99
CA ALA A 227 15.55 28.00 -0.63
C ALA A 227 15.18 26.51 -0.50
N TYR A 228 14.47 26.17 0.57
CA TYR A 228 13.98 24.83 0.86
C TYR A 228 12.46 24.87 1.09
N TYR A 229 11.73 23.90 0.55
CA TYR A 229 10.30 23.75 0.85
C TYR A 229 10.12 22.95 2.13
N SER A 230 9.31 23.46 3.07
CA SER A 230 8.97 22.71 4.28
C SER A 230 8.29 21.40 3.90
N SER A 231 8.73 20.29 4.50
CA SER A 231 8.21 18.96 4.22
C SER A 231 8.40 18.03 5.41
N SER A 232 7.85 16.83 5.31
CA SER A 232 8.10 15.70 6.21
C SER A 232 8.89 14.60 5.51
N GLY A 233 9.49 13.70 6.31
CA GLY A 233 10.14 12.48 5.82
C GLY A 233 11.67 12.48 5.96
N GLU A 234 12.27 11.29 5.89
CA GLU A 234 13.71 11.10 6.08
C GLU A 234 14.47 11.07 4.76
N ALA A 235 15.74 11.46 4.80
CA ALA A 235 16.65 11.20 3.70
C ALA A 235 17.00 9.70 3.65
N GLY A 236 16.82 9.09 2.50
CA GLY A 236 17.24 7.71 2.29
C GLY A 236 18.76 7.59 2.15
N ASN A 237 19.28 6.38 2.36
CA ASN A 237 20.69 6.05 2.14
C ASN A 237 20.99 5.58 0.71
N THR A 238 20.01 5.64 -0.19
CA THR A 238 20.16 5.19 -1.58
C THR A 238 20.40 6.37 -2.52
N PRO A 239 21.09 6.16 -3.66
CA PRO A 239 21.31 7.22 -4.65
C PRO A 239 20.02 7.79 -5.26
N GLU A 240 18.92 7.04 -5.19
CA GLU A 240 17.62 7.36 -5.79
C GLU A 240 16.66 8.05 -4.82
N ASP A 241 17.11 8.39 -3.60
CA ASP A 241 16.31 9.11 -2.61
C ASP A 241 16.84 10.51 -2.30
N TRP A 242 16.07 11.25 -1.50
CA TRP A 242 16.51 12.51 -0.90
C TRP A 242 17.84 12.31 -0.15
N LYS A 243 18.79 13.22 -0.37
CA LYS A 243 20.10 13.22 0.29
C LYS A 243 20.14 14.27 1.37
N LYS A 244 20.56 13.87 2.58
CA LYS A 244 20.82 14.80 3.67
C LYS A 244 22.16 15.49 3.46
N GLU A 245 22.10 16.79 3.18
CA GLU A 245 23.29 17.63 2.98
C GLU A 245 23.81 18.17 4.32
N GLN A 246 22.90 18.52 5.21
CA GLN A 246 23.24 19.07 6.52
C GLN A 246 22.16 18.71 7.56
N GLU A 247 22.61 18.49 8.80
CA GLU A 247 21.76 18.37 9.98
C GLU A 247 22.17 19.44 11.00
N ILE A 248 21.20 20.18 11.52
CA ILE A 248 21.40 21.27 12.47
C ILE A 248 20.54 20.99 13.71
N PRO A 249 21.14 20.61 14.84
CA PRO A 249 20.41 20.48 16.10
C PRO A 249 20.21 21.86 16.75
N ILE A 250 19.00 22.14 17.21
CA ILE A 250 18.62 23.32 17.96
C ILE A 250 17.95 22.87 19.26
N SER A 251 18.40 23.41 20.39
CA SER A 251 17.83 23.13 21.71
C SER A 251 17.45 24.43 22.41
N GLU A 252 16.20 24.54 22.85
CA GLU A 252 15.68 25.69 23.59
C GLU A 252 15.12 25.24 24.93
N THR A 253 15.52 25.90 26.02
CA THR A 253 15.07 25.59 27.38
C THR A 253 13.95 26.53 27.83
N GLY A 254 12.95 26.01 28.55
CA GLY A 254 11.80 26.84 28.96
C GLY A 254 10.95 27.24 27.75
N PHE A 255 10.88 26.35 26.76
CA PHE A 255 10.03 26.52 25.60
C PHE A 255 8.56 26.62 26.05
N HIS A 256 7.75 27.41 25.34
CA HIS A 256 6.35 27.66 25.70
C HIS A 256 5.57 26.35 25.89
N THR A 257 4.90 26.20 27.05
CA THR A 257 4.03 25.06 27.38
C THR A 257 2.74 25.55 28.05
N PRO A 258 1.58 24.87 27.84
CA PRO A 258 1.39 23.69 26.99
C PRO A 258 1.25 24.03 25.50
N ILE A 259 1.71 23.12 24.64
CA ILE A 259 1.50 23.22 23.19
C ILE A 259 0.13 22.63 22.88
N ASN A 260 -0.79 23.47 22.42
CA ASN A 260 -2.17 23.07 22.19
C ASN A 260 -2.40 22.74 20.72
N ILE A 261 -3.25 21.76 20.49
CA ILE A 261 -3.74 21.40 19.16
C ILE A 261 -5.01 22.22 18.91
N THR A 262 -5.04 22.98 17.81
CA THR A 262 -6.20 23.81 17.44
C THR A 262 -7.08 23.19 16.38
N SER A 263 -6.50 22.34 15.53
CA SER A 263 -7.23 21.58 14.52
C SER A 263 -6.45 20.33 14.13
N ILE A 264 -7.17 19.34 13.60
CA ILE A 264 -6.56 18.12 13.08
C ILE A 264 -7.03 17.96 11.65
N VAL A 265 -6.10 18.12 10.73
CA VAL A 265 -6.40 18.06 9.30
C VAL A 265 -5.84 16.79 8.69
N LYS A 266 -6.56 16.28 7.69
CA LYS A 266 -6.12 15.14 6.91
C LYS A 266 -4.98 15.58 5.99
N SER A 267 -3.77 15.03 6.16
CA SER A 267 -2.78 15.09 5.11
C SER A 267 -3.21 14.15 4.01
N TYR A 268 -3.25 14.67 2.77
CA TYR A 268 -3.41 13.81 1.61
C TYR A 268 -2.18 12.96 1.37
N ASN A 269 -1.03 13.34 1.95
CA ASN A 269 0.28 12.75 1.73
C ASN A 269 0.85 12.13 3.01
N ARG A 270 1.62 11.04 2.92
CA ARG A 270 2.16 10.30 4.08
C ARG A 270 3.64 10.66 4.34
N ASN A 271 4.14 10.32 5.53
CA ASN A 271 5.57 10.46 5.86
C ASN A 271 6.37 9.19 5.57
N ASP A 272 7.70 9.33 5.47
CA ASP A 272 8.59 8.32 4.88
C ASP A 272 8.76 7.06 5.77
N GLU A 273 8.62 7.14 7.10
CA GLU A 273 8.93 6.03 8.04
C GLU A 273 7.95 4.86 7.97
N ILE A 274 6.67 5.11 7.70
CA ILE A 274 5.66 4.05 7.63
C ILE A 274 5.94 3.08 6.46
N MET A 275 6.67 3.55 5.44
CA MET A 275 6.98 2.80 4.22
C MET A 275 8.15 1.81 4.39
N ALA A 276 8.91 1.90 5.50
CA ALA A 276 10.08 1.06 5.78
C ALA A 276 9.76 -0.38 6.26
N GLY A 277 8.47 -0.74 6.41
CA GLY A 277 8.04 -2.13 6.20
C GLY A 277 7.89 -3.04 7.41
N LYS A 278 7.42 -2.55 8.57
CA LYS A 278 6.99 -3.44 9.68
C LYS A 278 5.48 -3.62 9.83
N PHE A 279 4.70 -2.88 9.05
CA PHE A 279 3.26 -3.11 8.89
C PHE A 279 3.05 -4.01 7.67
N GLY A 280 2.48 -5.19 7.91
CA GLY A 280 2.49 -6.33 6.98
C GLY A 280 2.24 -6.01 5.51
N LEU A 281 2.90 -6.78 4.64
CA LEU A 281 2.79 -6.78 3.17
C LEU A 281 1.33 -6.94 2.71
N ARG A 282 0.56 -5.86 2.73
CA ARG A 282 -0.77 -5.76 2.10
C ARG A 282 -0.87 -4.37 1.53
N ILE A 283 -0.49 -4.23 0.25
CA ILE A 283 -0.49 -2.98 -0.54
C ILE A 283 -1.63 -2.08 -0.09
N PRO A 284 -1.34 -1.07 0.76
CA PRO A 284 -2.37 -0.17 1.22
C PRO A 284 -2.86 0.73 0.10
N GLN A 285 -4.13 1.05 0.23
CA GLN A 285 -4.93 1.82 -0.70
C GLN A 285 -4.47 3.29 -0.82
N ASP A 286 -3.40 3.64 -0.12
CA ASP A 286 -2.95 5.02 0.07
C ASP A 286 -1.41 5.13 0.10
N LEU A 287 -0.69 4.12 -0.39
CA LEU A 287 0.78 4.09 -0.44
C LEU A 287 1.42 5.13 -1.39
N GLN A 288 0.61 5.98 -2.01
CA GLN A 288 1.16 7.11 -2.70
C GLN A 288 1.64 8.06 -1.61
N LEU A 289 2.78 8.71 -1.85
CA LEU A 289 3.19 9.99 -1.27
C LEU A 289 4.31 9.87 -0.24
N LYS A 290 5.50 10.26 -0.72
CA LYS A 290 6.55 10.88 0.08
C LYS A 290 6.15 12.35 0.25
N ASN A 291 6.35 12.94 1.42
CA ASN A 291 6.13 14.36 1.76
C ASN A 291 4.69 14.79 2.12
N ALA A 292 4.44 15.17 3.38
CA ALA A 292 3.21 15.82 3.82
C ALA A 292 3.02 17.23 3.24
N SER A 293 1.76 17.63 2.99
CA SER A 293 1.43 19.01 2.62
C SER A 293 0.07 19.45 3.16
N ALA A 294 -0.08 20.73 3.45
CA ALA A 294 -1.30 21.32 3.99
C ALA A 294 -2.39 21.62 2.94
N LYS A 295 -2.31 21.02 1.74
CA LYS A 295 -3.12 21.37 0.55
C LYS A 295 -4.62 21.51 0.75
N ASN A 296 -5.16 20.74 1.69
CA ASN A 296 -6.59 20.65 1.95
C ASN A 296 -6.78 20.57 3.47
N THR A 297 -7.03 21.70 4.13
CA THR A 297 -7.35 21.79 5.56
C THR A 297 -8.75 21.23 5.86
N ILE A 298 -8.96 19.97 5.48
CA ILE A 298 -10.19 19.22 5.75
C ILE A 298 -9.97 18.51 7.07
N SER A 299 -10.98 18.51 7.93
CA SER A 299 -10.96 17.80 9.21
C SER A 299 -10.57 16.34 8.99
N SER A 300 -9.63 15.85 9.80
CA SER A 300 -9.34 14.42 9.86
C SER A 300 -10.50 13.68 10.50
N ASN A 301 -10.74 12.44 10.06
CA ASN A 301 -11.63 11.52 10.79
C ASN A 301 -11.00 11.07 12.12
N MET A 302 -9.69 11.24 12.31
CA MET A 302 -8.98 10.92 13.55
C MET A 302 -9.12 11.97 14.65
N ASP A 303 -9.80 13.09 14.39
CA ASP A 303 -9.88 14.25 15.30
C ASP A 303 -10.19 13.83 16.75
N ASN A 304 -11.30 13.13 16.95
CA ASN A 304 -11.71 12.64 18.26
C ASN A 304 -10.70 11.62 18.85
N VAL A 305 -10.09 10.75 18.04
CA VAL A 305 -9.11 9.76 18.53
C VAL A 305 -7.88 10.48 19.08
N ILE A 306 -7.37 11.49 18.37
CA ILE A 306 -6.27 12.32 18.86
C ILE A 306 -6.69 13.11 20.11
N GLU A 307 -7.90 13.66 20.13
CA GLU A 307 -8.42 14.35 21.32
C GLU A 307 -8.39 13.43 22.55
N TYR A 308 -8.88 12.19 22.42
CA TYR A 308 -8.86 11.21 23.51
C TYR A 308 -7.45 10.78 23.92
N LEU A 309 -6.50 10.67 22.99
CA LEU A 309 -5.14 10.23 23.31
C LEU A 309 -4.27 11.34 23.91
N PHE A 310 -4.47 12.58 23.46
CA PHE A 310 -3.57 13.69 23.77
C PHE A 310 -4.19 14.79 24.62
N GLU A 311 -5.51 14.76 24.88
CA GLU A 311 -6.23 15.84 25.57
C GLU A 311 -5.98 17.21 24.93
N SER A 312 -5.87 17.24 23.59
CA SER A 312 -5.48 18.42 22.81
C SER A 312 -4.12 19.04 23.16
N LYS A 313 -3.22 18.28 23.81
CA LYS A 313 -1.87 18.72 24.17
C LYS A 313 -0.81 17.87 23.49
N LEU A 314 0.14 18.53 22.83
CA LEU A 314 1.17 17.83 22.09
C LEU A 314 2.51 17.81 22.85
N PRO A 315 3.10 16.63 23.12
CA PRO A 315 4.37 16.51 23.84
C PRO A 315 5.57 16.77 22.91
N LEU A 316 5.81 18.02 22.53
CA LEU A 316 7.03 18.40 21.78
C LEU A 316 8.24 18.71 22.68
N THR A 317 8.02 18.95 23.97
CA THR A 317 9.08 19.24 24.94
C THR A 317 9.42 18.04 25.80
N GLN A 318 10.69 17.91 26.19
CA GLN A 318 11.21 16.87 27.07
C GLN A 318 11.40 17.38 28.50
N ASP A 319 11.19 16.48 29.48
CA ASP A 319 11.45 16.66 30.90
C ASP A 319 10.69 17.81 31.60
N ALA A 320 10.86 17.91 32.93
CA ALA A 320 10.31 18.99 33.76
C ALA A 320 10.89 20.40 33.48
N LYS A 321 11.77 20.52 32.47
CA LYS A 321 12.42 21.79 32.07
C LYS A 321 11.88 22.34 30.75
N ASP A 322 10.88 21.67 30.16
CA ASP A 322 10.23 22.08 28.93
C ASP A 322 11.25 22.37 27.82
N VAL A 323 12.12 21.39 27.55
CA VAL A 323 13.19 21.55 26.54
C VAL A 323 12.67 21.12 25.18
N LEU A 324 12.65 22.04 24.21
CA LEU A 324 12.39 21.70 22.81
C LEU A 324 13.71 21.32 22.13
N ASN A 325 13.80 20.08 21.66
CA ASN A 325 14.89 19.59 20.84
C ASN A 325 14.43 19.46 19.38
N LEU A 326 14.81 20.44 18.56
CA LEU A 326 14.49 20.52 17.15
C LEU A 326 15.69 20.07 16.30
N THR A 327 15.49 19.05 15.48
CA THR A 327 16.46 18.64 14.45
C THR A 327 16.00 19.20 13.11
N VAL A 328 16.87 20.00 12.48
CA VAL A 328 16.64 20.53 11.12
C VAL A 328 17.51 19.77 10.13
N GLU A 329 16.89 19.12 9.16
CA GLU A 329 17.59 18.45 8.06
C GLU A 329 17.38 19.20 6.75
N LEU A 330 18.48 19.57 6.10
CA LEU A 330 18.48 20.14 4.76
C LEU A 330 18.74 19.01 3.77
N GLN A 331 17.79 18.79 2.87
CA GLN A 331 17.81 17.65 1.97
C GLN A 331 17.66 18.09 0.51
N THR A 332 18.34 17.39 -0.39
CA THR A 332 18.31 17.65 -1.84
C THR A 332 18.03 16.40 -2.65
N TYR A 333 17.33 16.57 -3.76
CA TYR A 333 17.12 15.53 -4.77
C TYR A 333 17.11 16.18 -6.15
N GLN A 334 18.08 15.81 -7.00
CA GLN A 334 18.31 16.46 -8.29
C GLN A 334 18.50 17.98 -8.15
N ASN A 335 17.52 18.78 -8.57
CA ASN A 335 17.54 20.26 -8.47
C ASN A 335 16.54 20.78 -7.42
N GLU A 336 15.91 19.89 -6.67
CA GLU A 336 14.88 20.20 -5.69
C GLU A 336 15.44 20.14 -4.28
N ASN A 337 14.95 21.01 -3.41
CA ASN A 337 15.41 21.13 -2.02
C ASN A 337 14.23 21.12 -1.06
N ARG A 338 14.32 20.30 -0.01
CA ARG A 338 13.34 20.27 1.09
C ARG A 338 14.02 20.45 2.44
N ILE A 339 13.29 21.04 3.38
CA ILE A 339 13.69 21.14 4.80
C ILE A 339 12.75 20.26 5.61
N VAL A 340 13.33 19.42 6.45
CA VAL A 340 12.60 18.52 7.34
C VAL A 340 12.91 18.90 8.77
N LEU A 341 11.86 19.14 9.54
CA LEU A 341 11.93 19.51 10.94
C LEU A 341 11.44 18.33 11.78
N LYS A 342 12.21 17.91 12.79
CA LYS A 342 11.85 16.82 13.69
C LYS A 342 11.93 17.25 15.15
N ALA A 343 10.91 16.93 15.95
CA ALA A 343 10.84 17.32 17.36
C ALA A 343 10.06 16.31 18.20
N GLY A 344 10.07 16.53 19.52
CA GLY A 344 9.25 15.80 20.49
C GLY A 344 9.72 14.38 20.81
N GLU A 345 9.15 13.85 21.90
CA GLU A 345 9.34 12.47 22.34
C GLU A 345 8.56 11.51 21.43
N THR A 346 9.09 10.31 21.24
CA THR A 346 8.41 9.28 20.45
C THR A 346 7.11 8.87 21.13
N LEU A 347 6.06 8.61 20.36
CA LEU A 347 4.77 8.13 20.88
C LEU A 347 4.95 6.86 21.72
N GLU A 348 5.85 6.01 21.27
CA GLU A 348 6.24 4.77 21.90
C GLU A 348 6.83 4.96 23.30
N SER A 349 7.58 6.05 23.51
CA SER A 349 8.11 6.40 24.83
C SER A 349 7.06 6.97 25.78
N ILE A 350 6.11 7.75 25.24
CA ILE A 350 5.06 8.43 26.02
C ILE A 350 4.04 7.43 26.58
N PHE A 351 3.54 6.54 25.73
CA PHE A 351 2.46 5.61 26.09
C PHE A 351 2.98 4.27 26.62
N GLY A 352 4.26 3.95 26.37
CA GLY A 352 4.88 2.71 26.79
C GLY A 352 4.36 1.47 26.06
N GLN A 353 4.86 0.30 26.46
CA GLN A 353 4.67 -0.96 25.70
C GLN A 353 3.34 -1.70 25.98
N LYS A 354 2.45 -1.15 26.82
CA LYS A 354 1.21 -1.83 27.16
C LYS A 354 0.16 -1.54 26.09
N PRO A 355 -0.53 -2.57 25.55
CA PRO A 355 -1.69 -2.33 24.68
C PRO A 355 -2.70 -1.42 25.39
N LEU A 356 -3.08 -0.35 24.71
CA LEU A 356 -4.11 0.59 25.14
C LEU A 356 -5.41 0.25 24.43
N LEU A 357 -6.52 0.33 25.17
CA LEU A 357 -7.85 0.28 24.59
C LEU A 357 -8.38 1.71 24.53
N LEU A 358 -8.82 2.17 23.35
CA LEU A 358 -9.32 3.54 23.19
C LEU A 358 -10.48 3.83 24.16
N ARG A 359 -11.38 2.85 24.38
CA ARG A 359 -12.46 2.98 25.38
C ARG A 359 -12.01 3.31 26.80
N GLU A 360 -10.80 2.95 27.23
CA GLU A 360 -10.31 3.28 28.58
C GLU A 360 -10.07 4.78 28.72
N TYR A 361 -9.60 5.43 27.65
CA TYR A 361 -9.42 6.89 27.59
C TYR A 361 -10.76 7.61 27.47
N ILE A 362 -11.66 7.11 26.61
CA ILE A 362 -13.03 7.63 26.49
C ILE A 362 -13.73 7.58 27.86
N ALA A 363 -13.68 6.44 28.55
CA ALA A 363 -14.28 6.27 29.87
C ALA A 363 -13.74 7.28 30.88
N SER A 364 -12.41 7.46 30.91
CA SER A 364 -11.74 8.37 31.83
C SER A 364 -12.09 9.84 31.56
N GLN A 365 -12.09 10.27 30.30
CA GLN A 365 -12.31 11.68 29.95
C GLN A 365 -13.77 12.09 30.02
N MET A 366 -14.70 11.18 29.70
CA MET A 366 -16.14 11.46 29.69
C MET A 366 -16.86 11.04 30.98
N ASP A 367 -16.14 10.48 31.96
CA ASP A 367 -16.70 9.93 33.21
C ASP A 367 -17.82 8.89 32.95
N LEU A 368 -17.54 7.96 32.04
CA LEU A 368 -18.50 6.93 31.59
C LEU A 368 -18.20 5.57 32.22
N THR A 369 -19.24 4.73 32.34
CA THR A 369 -19.05 3.31 32.63
C THR A 369 -18.40 2.58 31.44
N ASN A 370 -17.81 1.41 31.69
CA ASN A 370 -17.20 0.60 30.63
C ASN A 370 -18.19 0.25 29.49
N GLU A 371 -19.47 0.05 29.80
CA GLU A 371 -20.49 -0.27 28.80
C GLU A 371 -20.86 0.96 27.95
N GLU A 372 -20.94 2.13 28.57
CA GLU A 372 -21.19 3.40 27.87
C GLU A 372 -20.01 3.79 26.98
N ALA A 373 -18.77 3.68 27.50
CA ALA A 373 -17.57 3.95 26.74
C ALA A 373 -17.39 3.00 25.54
N ALA A 374 -17.77 1.73 25.66
CA ALA A 374 -17.74 0.79 24.55
C ALA A 374 -18.76 1.14 23.45
N LYS A 375 -19.94 1.68 23.81
CA LYS A 375 -20.93 2.17 22.84
C LYS A 375 -20.45 3.42 22.11
N GLU A 376 -19.81 4.33 22.85
CA GLU A 376 -19.21 5.54 22.28
C GLU A 376 -18.05 5.20 21.33
N GLU A 377 -17.16 4.28 21.74
CA GLU A 377 -16.07 3.77 20.90
C GLU A 377 -16.61 3.17 19.59
N ASP A 378 -17.62 2.30 19.64
CA ASP A 378 -18.23 1.70 18.45
C ASP A 378 -18.84 2.75 17.51
N ALA A 379 -19.59 3.72 18.06
CA ALA A 379 -20.20 4.80 17.29
C ALA A 379 -19.14 5.67 16.60
N LEU A 380 -18.05 6.00 17.33
CA LEU A 380 -16.92 6.74 16.79
C LEU A 380 -16.28 5.99 15.61
N LEU A 381 -15.94 4.72 15.79
CA LEU A 381 -15.26 3.92 14.75
C LEU A 381 -16.13 3.77 13.49
N LYS A 382 -17.43 3.54 13.65
CA LYS A 382 -18.37 3.49 12.51
C LYS A 382 -18.53 4.82 11.80
N SER A 383 -18.42 5.94 12.52
CA SER A 383 -18.40 7.27 11.92
C SER A 383 -17.11 7.52 11.12
N MET A 384 -15.97 7.05 11.63
CA MET A 384 -14.68 7.18 10.95
C MET A 384 -14.55 6.27 9.73
N TYR A 385 -15.16 5.09 9.82
CA TYR A 385 -15.11 4.03 8.81
C TYR A 385 -16.53 3.53 8.48
N PRO A 386 -17.29 4.27 7.64
CA PRO A 386 -18.67 3.91 7.30
C PRO A 386 -18.84 2.54 6.62
N ARG A 387 -17.75 1.95 6.11
CA ARG A 387 -17.73 0.60 5.53
C ARG A 387 -17.87 -0.52 6.56
N LEU A 388 -17.69 -0.23 7.85
CA LEU A 388 -17.84 -1.22 8.91
C LEU A 388 -19.29 -1.73 9.00
N GLU A 389 -19.45 -3.01 9.32
CA GLU A 389 -20.75 -3.66 9.37
C GLU A 389 -21.59 -3.11 10.54
N GLN A 390 -22.77 -2.59 10.24
CA GLN A 390 -23.56 -1.84 11.23
C GLN A 390 -24.11 -2.71 12.37
N ASN A 391 -24.21 -4.02 12.16
CA ASN A 391 -24.70 -5.00 13.13
C ASN A 391 -23.59 -5.61 14.01
N GLU A 392 -22.31 -5.34 13.75
CA GLU A 392 -21.20 -5.76 14.59
C GLU A 392 -20.80 -4.64 15.56
N THR A 393 -20.08 -4.99 16.64
CA THR A 393 -19.46 -4.02 17.55
C THR A 393 -17.96 -3.98 17.35
N TYR A 394 -17.39 -2.79 17.29
CA TYR A 394 -15.97 -2.56 17.04
C TYR A 394 -15.28 -1.88 18.22
N HIS A 395 -13.98 -2.12 18.33
CA HIS A 395 -13.10 -1.44 19.28
C HIS A 395 -11.71 -1.23 18.69
N MET A 396 -10.98 -0.26 19.24
CA MET A 396 -9.60 0.02 18.84
C MET A 396 -8.62 -0.40 19.94
N GLU A 397 -7.69 -1.27 19.56
CA GLU A 397 -6.52 -1.61 20.36
C GLU A 397 -5.28 -0.93 19.75
N ILE A 398 -4.57 -0.16 20.57
CA ILE A 398 -3.37 0.56 20.18
C ILE A 398 -2.17 -0.11 20.86
N THR A 399 -1.21 -0.55 20.07
CA THR A 399 0.03 -1.16 20.55
C THR A 399 1.20 -0.33 20.07
N PHE A 400 2.04 0.15 20.98
CA PHE A 400 3.26 0.87 20.64
C PHE A 400 4.48 -0.05 20.60
N SER A 401 5.34 0.14 19.62
CA SER A 401 6.55 -0.66 19.41
C SER A 401 7.66 -0.29 20.41
N ASP A 402 8.54 -1.24 20.70
CA ASP A 402 9.81 -1.00 21.38
C ASP A 402 10.98 -0.80 20.40
N GLU A 403 10.70 -0.80 19.09
CA GLU A 403 11.70 -0.73 18.04
C GLU A 403 11.99 0.73 17.63
N TYR A 404 12.44 1.53 18.59
CA TYR A 404 12.91 2.91 18.41
C TYR A 404 14.18 3.15 19.23
N ASN A 405 14.94 4.19 18.89
CA ASN A 405 16.11 4.65 19.63
C ASN A 405 15.77 5.85 20.51
N GLU A 406 16.50 6.04 21.62
CA GLU A 406 16.33 7.21 22.52
C GLU A 406 16.54 8.55 21.80
N SER A 407 17.28 8.56 20.69
CA SER A 407 17.52 9.77 19.88
C SER A 407 16.40 10.07 18.88
N ASP A 408 15.50 9.11 18.63
CA ASP A 408 14.44 9.24 17.65
C ASP A 408 13.47 10.37 18.06
N LYS A 409 12.71 10.87 17.10
CA LYS A 409 11.83 12.02 17.27
C LYS A 409 10.39 11.58 17.04
N GLY A 410 9.46 12.14 17.81
CA GLY A 410 8.06 11.75 17.71
C GLY A 410 7.28 12.38 16.57
N TYR A 411 7.74 13.53 16.07
CA TYR A 411 6.95 14.33 15.13
C TYR A 411 7.82 14.96 14.05
N TYR A 412 7.32 14.93 12.82
CA TYR A 412 7.72 15.90 11.80
C TYR A 412 6.95 17.19 12.02
N LEU A 413 7.59 18.34 11.83
CA LEU A 413 6.95 19.65 11.81
C LEU A 413 6.89 20.18 10.38
N VAL A 414 5.70 20.52 9.92
CA VAL A 414 5.44 21.06 8.57
C VAL A 414 4.87 22.46 8.69
N ILE A 415 5.42 23.40 7.93
CA ILE A 415 5.02 24.80 7.94
C ILE A 415 4.30 25.10 6.62
N ASP A 416 3.08 25.62 6.68
CA ASP A 416 2.34 26.05 5.48
C ASP A 416 2.68 27.49 5.06
N LYS A 417 2.17 27.94 3.91
CA LYS A 417 2.42 29.30 3.39
C LYS A 417 1.83 30.41 4.26
N GLU A 418 0.78 30.08 5.01
CA GLU A 418 0.13 30.94 5.99
C GLU A 418 0.86 30.96 7.34
N LEU A 419 1.95 30.19 7.47
CA LEU A 419 2.82 30.06 8.64
C LEU A 419 2.17 29.35 9.83
N HIS A 420 1.13 28.56 9.59
CA HIS A 420 0.71 27.56 10.56
C HIS A 420 1.77 26.45 10.63
N VAL A 421 1.93 25.90 11.84
CA VAL A 421 2.83 24.77 12.09
C VAL A 421 1.98 23.55 12.41
N TYR A 422 2.25 22.46 11.71
CA TYR A 422 1.57 21.19 11.87
C TYR A 422 2.56 20.13 12.36
N ALA A 423 2.18 19.40 13.41
CA ALA A 423 2.88 18.20 13.83
C ALA A 423 2.27 16.96 13.19
N LEU A 424 3.10 16.15 12.56
CA LEU A 424 2.73 14.88 11.94
C LEU A 424 3.44 13.76 12.70
N PRO A 425 2.71 12.78 13.26
CA PRO A 425 3.31 11.76 14.10
C PRO A 425 4.22 10.81 13.29
N ILE A 426 5.36 10.50 13.87
CA ILE A 426 6.32 9.50 13.38
C ILE A 426 5.97 8.18 14.06
N ILE A 427 5.64 7.18 13.26
CA ILE A 427 5.27 5.84 13.75
C ILE A 427 6.50 4.95 13.64
N HIS A 428 6.98 4.45 14.78
CA HIS A 428 8.15 3.60 14.82
C HIS A 428 7.76 2.13 14.87
N GLY A 429 8.60 1.28 14.28
CA GLY A 429 8.54 -0.15 14.48
C GLY A 429 7.20 -0.78 14.08
N ALA A 430 6.68 -1.63 14.96
CA ALA A 430 5.39 -2.32 14.83
C ALA A 430 4.20 -1.58 15.50
N THR A 431 4.30 -0.27 15.75
CA THR A 431 3.23 0.51 16.40
C THR A 431 1.93 0.46 15.60
N SER A 432 0.85 -0.07 16.15
CA SER A 432 -0.40 -0.32 15.43
C SER A 432 -1.64 0.14 16.16
N LEU A 433 -2.61 0.69 15.40
CA LEU A 433 -3.96 1.00 15.82
C LEU A 433 -4.91 0.04 15.11
N ASN A 434 -5.24 -1.08 15.76
CA ASN A 434 -6.03 -2.15 15.16
C ASN A 434 -7.50 -2.01 15.55
N ILE A 435 -8.39 -2.09 14.56
CA ILE A 435 -9.84 -2.10 14.75
C ILE A 435 -10.31 -3.55 14.67
N ASN A 436 -10.94 -4.03 15.75
CA ASN A 436 -11.37 -5.42 15.88
C ASN A 436 -12.88 -5.49 16.10
N SER A 437 -13.54 -6.51 15.53
CA SER A 437 -14.96 -6.80 15.79
C SER A 437 -15.16 -7.89 16.84
N GLY A 438 -16.20 -7.71 17.67
CA GLY A 438 -16.59 -8.61 18.76
C GLY A 438 -15.72 -8.52 20.03
N GLU A 439 -16.25 -8.99 21.16
CA GLU A 439 -15.55 -8.97 22.46
C GLU A 439 -14.58 -10.16 22.67
N THR A 440 -14.48 -11.07 21.71
CA THR A 440 -13.66 -12.28 21.86
C THR A 440 -12.26 -12.04 21.32
N TYR A 441 -11.33 -11.70 22.21
CA TYR A 441 -9.90 -11.64 21.94
C TYR A 441 -9.45 -12.80 21.04
N GLY A 442 -9.02 -12.48 19.82
CA GLY A 442 -8.14 -13.34 19.02
C GLY A 442 -8.77 -14.46 18.18
N LYS A 443 -10.04 -14.40 17.75
CA LYS A 443 -10.59 -15.50 16.90
C LYS A 443 -11.00 -15.20 15.46
N TYR A 444 -11.18 -13.94 15.03
CA TYR A 444 -11.49 -13.64 13.62
C TYR A 444 -10.89 -12.30 13.15
N ALA A 445 -9.59 -12.08 13.40
CA ALA A 445 -8.82 -10.94 12.86
C ALA A 445 -8.60 -11.04 11.33
N THR A 446 -9.63 -11.43 10.58
CA THR A 446 -9.58 -11.64 9.12
C THR A 446 -9.94 -10.38 8.32
N TYR A 447 -10.51 -9.37 8.98
CA TYR A 447 -10.85 -8.05 8.41
C TYR A 447 -10.45 -6.88 9.34
N GLY A 448 -9.38 -7.04 10.12
CA GLY A 448 -8.92 -5.97 11.01
C GLY A 448 -8.48 -4.76 10.19
N GLU A 449 -9.28 -3.70 10.21
CA GLU A 449 -8.86 -2.41 9.69
C GLU A 449 -7.76 -1.87 10.58
N ASN A 450 -6.75 -1.25 9.97
CA ASN A 450 -5.62 -0.71 10.68
C ASN A 450 -5.58 0.80 10.46
N ALA A 451 -5.94 1.54 11.51
CA ALA A 451 -6.03 2.99 11.57
C ALA A 451 -4.66 3.67 11.66
N THR A 452 -3.58 2.92 11.81
CA THR A 452 -2.20 3.46 11.96
C THR A 452 -1.84 4.37 10.80
N TRP A 453 -2.27 3.99 9.61
CA TRP A 453 -2.07 4.77 8.41
C TRP A 453 -2.75 6.13 8.50
N ASP A 454 -4.04 6.18 8.83
CA ASP A 454 -4.76 7.45 8.95
C ASP A 454 -4.17 8.31 10.07
N PHE A 455 -3.85 7.70 11.20
CA PHE A 455 -3.18 8.36 12.32
C PHE A 455 -1.83 8.99 11.92
N ALA A 456 -1.00 8.26 11.18
CA ALA A 456 0.28 8.74 10.68
C ALA A 456 0.18 9.82 9.59
N ALA A 457 -1.00 9.98 8.99
CA ALA A 457 -1.31 11.03 8.03
C ALA A 457 -2.02 12.25 8.66
N CYS A 458 -2.24 12.26 9.98
CA CYS A 458 -2.89 13.38 10.65
C CYS A 458 -1.91 14.52 10.92
N MET A 459 -2.26 15.70 10.43
CA MET A 459 -1.53 16.94 10.72
C MET A 459 -2.25 17.66 11.87
N MET A 460 -1.61 17.68 13.05
CA MET A 460 -2.09 18.38 14.24
C MET A 460 -1.59 19.82 14.19
N GLN A 461 -2.48 20.77 13.92
CA GLN A 461 -2.14 22.18 13.87
C GLN A 461 -1.86 22.68 15.29
N LEU A 462 -0.71 23.30 15.48
CA LEU A 462 -0.35 23.95 16.75
C LEU A 462 -1.10 25.28 16.89
N ASP A 463 -1.28 25.74 18.13
CA ASP A 463 -1.75 27.10 18.39
C ASP A 463 -0.74 28.17 17.90
N ASP A 464 -1.25 29.39 17.69
CA ASP A 464 -0.48 30.50 17.12
C ASP A 464 0.76 30.87 17.96
N GLU A 465 0.69 30.75 19.29
CA GLU A 465 1.81 31.09 20.19
C GLU A 465 2.94 30.06 20.07
N SER A 466 2.58 28.78 20.07
CA SER A 466 3.49 27.66 19.84
C SER A 466 4.12 27.72 18.45
N ALA A 467 3.31 27.95 17.41
CA ALA A 467 3.77 28.10 16.03
C ALA A 467 4.78 29.25 15.90
N MET A 468 4.43 30.44 16.40
CA MET A 468 5.31 31.63 16.36
C MET A 468 6.64 31.39 17.09
N SER A 469 6.61 30.66 18.21
CA SER A 469 7.82 30.33 18.97
C SER A 469 8.78 29.45 18.15
N ILE A 470 8.27 28.47 17.40
CA ILE A 470 9.08 27.62 16.49
C ILE A 470 9.67 28.46 15.34
N LEU A 471 8.86 29.30 14.70
CA LEU A 471 9.30 30.15 13.60
C LEU A 471 10.39 31.15 14.03
N LYS A 472 10.23 31.74 15.21
CA LYS A 472 11.22 32.62 15.82
C LYS A 472 12.51 31.87 16.13
N LEU A 473 12.42 30.67 16.72
CA LEU A 473 13.58 29.84 17.02
C LEU A 473 14.39 29.52 15.75
N LEU A 474 13.72 29.18 14.65
CA LEU A 474 14.37 29.02 13.34
C LEU A 474 15.05 30.32 12.88
N THR A 475 14.35 31.46 12.99
CA THR A 475 14.90 32.76 12.57
C THR A 475 16.16 33.15 13.36
N GLU A 476 16.14 32.95 14.68
CA GLU A 476 17.29 33.20 15.56
C GLU A 476 18.50 32.30 15.26
N ASN A 477 18.26 31.14 14.61
CA ASN A 477 19.28 30.21 14.17
C ASN A 477 19.66 30.34 12.69
N GLY A 478 19.32 31.48 12.06
CA GLY A 478 19.81 31.87 10.73
C GLY A 478 18.96 31.37 9.56
N PHE A 479 17.74 30.90 9.81
CA PHE A 479 16.78 30.56 8.77
C PHE A 479 15.93 31.77 8.40
N GLU A 480 15.76 32.04 7.11
CA GLU A 480 14.90 33.12 6.62
C GLU A 480 13.57 32.52 6.13
N ILE A 481 12.49 32.81 6.84
CA ILE A 481 11.15 32.30 6.51
C ILE A 481 10.37 33.42 5.81
N GLN A 482 9.95 33.18 4.57
CA GLN A 482 9.16 34.19 3.84
C GLN A 482 7.82 34.44 4.55
N GLY A 483 7.55 35.70 4.92
CA GLY A 483 6.30 36.11 5.55
C GLY A 483 6.36 36.31 7.07
N VAL A 484 7.43 35.88 7.73
CA VAL A 484 7.67 36.21 9.15
C VAL A 484 8.25 37.64 9.21
N GLN A 485 7.56 38.56 9.89
CA GLN A 485 8.01 39.96 10.09
C GLN A 485 8.86 40.13 11.34
#